data_AF-A0AAE3PJS2-F1
#
_entry.id   AF-A0AAE3PJS2-F1
#
_cell.length_a   1.000
_cell.length_b   1.000
_cell.length_c   1.000
_cell.angle_alpha   90.00
_cell.angle_beta   90.00
_cell.angle_gamma   90.00
#
_symmetry.space_group_name_H-M   'P 1'
#
loop_
_entity.id
_entity.type
_entity.pdbx_description
1 polymer ?
#
loop_
_entity_poly.entity_id
_entity_poly.type
_entity_poly.pdbx_seq_one_letter_code
_entity_poly.pdbx_strand_id
1 'polypeptide(L)' 'MVSEFELPCSECGDDLVQTTVPAPSEPTVEVTVAECPSCGGRHYPEPTLERLH' A
#
# COMPACT_ATOMS: atom_id res chain seq x y z
N MET A 1 -1.72 -6.16 -17.56
CA MET A 1 -0.70 -5.68 -16.61
C MET A 1 -1.48 -5.46 -15.33
N VAL A 2 -1.31 -6.32 -14.33
CA VAL A 2 -2.04 -6.21 -13.05
C VAL A 2 -1.18 -5.36 -12.13
N SER A 3 -1.71 -4.25 -11.63
CA SER A 3 -1.02 -3.44 -10.64
C SER A 3 -1.10 -4.13 -9.28
N GLU A 4 -0.05 -4.05 -8.45
CA GLU A 4 -0.08 -4.64 -7.09
C GLU A 4 -1.18 -4.04 -6.21
N PHE A 5 -1.73 -2.88 -6.59
CA PHE A 5 -2.89 -2.24 -5.96
C PHE A 5 -4.23 -2.95 -6.25
N GLU A 6 -4.28 -3.77 -7.30
CA GLU A 6 -5.48 -4.54 -7.70
C GLU A 6 -5.48 -5.94 -7.09
N LEU A 7 -4.47 -6.26 -6.27
CA LEU A 7 -4.40 -7.53 -5.58
C LEU A 7 -5.41 -7.56 -4.42
N PRO A 8 -6.04 -8.71 -4.15
CA PRO A 8 -6.83 -8.88 -2.94
C PRO A 8 -5.91 -8.83 -1.72
N CYS A 9 -6.46 -8.36 -0.60
CA CYS A 9 -5.75 -8.30 0.67
C CYS A 9 -5.27 -9.71 1.06
N SER A 10 -3.99 -9.86 1.37
CA SER A 10 -3.40 -11.14 1.79
C SER A 10 -3.95 -11.65 3.12
N GLU A 11 -4.49 -10.75 3.96
CA GLU A 11 -4.99 -11.08 5.30
C GLU A 11 -6.45 -11.56 5.28
N CYS A 12 -7.34 -10.85 4.57
CA CYS A 12 -8.78 -11.12 4.60
C CYS A 12 -9.40 -11.43 3.24
N GLY A 13 -8.68 -11.21 2.14
CA GLY A 13 -9.15 -11.46 0.78
C GLY A 13 -10.04 -10.37 0.18
N ASP A 14 -10.34 -9.29 0.93
CA ASP A 14 -11.08 -8.12 0.43
C ASP A 14 -10.27 -7.31 -0.60
N ASP A 15 -10.95 -6.47 -1.36
CA ASP A 15 -10.31 -5.50 -2.25
C ASP A 15 -9.41 -4.52 -1.48
N LEU A 16 -8.19 -4.34 -1.99
CA LEU A 16 -7.31 -3.27 -1.56
C LEU A 16 -7.70 -1.97 -2.25
N VAL A 17 -7.61 -0.85 -1.53
CA VAL A 17 -7.77 0.48 -2.10
C VAL A 17 -6.44 1.21 -2.11
N GLN A 18 -6.16 1.90 -3.21
CA GLN A 18 -5.00 2.75 -3.31
C GLN A 18 -5.18 3.97 -2.40
N THR A 19 -4.28 4.16 -1.45
CA THR A 19 -4.27 5.32 -0.55
C THR A 19 -2.87 5.91 -0.46
N THR A 20 -2.78 7.18 -0.08
CA THR A 20 -1.50 7.86 0.11
C THR A 20 -1.33 8.13 1.59
N VAL A 21 -0.22 7.64 2.14
CA VAL A 21 0.10 7.78 3.56
C VAL A 21 1.51 8.33 3.74
N PRO A 22 1.80 9.03 4.84
CA PRO A 22 3.17 9.39 5.17
C PRO A 22 4.03 8.13 5.35
N ALA A 23 5.24 8.17 4.80
CA ALA A 23 6.17 7.07 4.91
C ALA A 23 6.54 6.81 6.38
N PRO A 24 6.60 5.54 6.80
CA PRO A 24 6.93 5.21 8.19
C PRO A 24 8.36 5.65 8.56
N SER A 25 9.28 5.65 7.59
CA SER A 25 10.66 6.10 7.80
C SER A 25 10.80 7.62 7.77
N GLU A 26 9.99 8.32 6.97
CA GLU A 26 10.07 9.77 6.76
C GLU A 26 8.66 10.37 6.60
N PRO A 27 8.06 10.91 7.68
CA PRO A 27 6.67 11.38 7.64
C PRO A 27 6.45 12.62 6.75
N THR A 28 7.53 13.24 6.27
CA THR A 28 7.49 14.34 5.28
C THR A 28 7.36 13.83 3.84
N VAL A 29 7.54 12.53 3.61
CA VAL A 29 7.43 11.89 2.31
C VAL A 29 6.10 11.14 2.25
N GLU A 30 5.28 11.45 1.26
CA GLU A 30 4.05 10.72 1.00
C GLU A 30 4.33 9.56 0.04
N VAL A 31 3.80 8.38 0.39
CA VAL A 31 3.92 7.16 -0.40
C VAL A 31 2.56 6.56 -0.69
N THR A 32 2.42 6.01 -1.89
CA THR A 32 1.21 5.33 -2.31
C THR A 32 1.25 3.87 -1.84
N VAL A 33 0.27 3.46 -1.06
CA VAL A 33 0.15 2.09 -0.53
C VAL A 33 -1.22 1.54 -0.89
N ALA A 34 -1.34 0.22 -0.87
CA ALA A 34 -2.63 -0.42 -0.96
C ALA A 34 -3.11 -0.76 0.46
N GLU A 35 -4.17 -0.11 0.94
CA GLU A 35 -4.73 -0.33 2.27
C GLU A 35 -6.05 -1.10 2.14
N CYS A 36 -6.26 -2.09 3.02
CA CYS A 36 -7.52 -2.79 3.13
C CYS A 36 -8.42 -2.06 4.13
N PRO A 37 -9.60 -1.54 3.71
CA PRO A 37 -10.53 -0.89 4.61
C PRO A 37 -11.24 -1.87 5.56
N SER A 38 -11.30 -3.16 5.21
CA SER A 38 -11.96 -4.20 6.01
C SER A 38 -11.12 -4.64 7.21
N CYS A 39 -9.81 -4.88 7.03
CA CYS A 39 -8.94 -5.40 8.10
C CYS A 39 -7.83 -4.43 8.54
N GLY A 40 -7.61 -3.33 7.82
CA GLY A 40 -6.53 -2.37 8.09
C GLY A 40 -5.14 -2.85 7.61
N GLY A 41 -5.07 -3.96 6.87
CA GLY A 41 -3.83 -4.46 6.28
C GLY A 41 -3.26 -3.47 5.26
N ARG A 42 -1.95 -3.24 5.30
CA ARG A 42 -1.24 -2.34 4.38
C ARG A 42 -0.24 -3.12 3.56
N HIS A 43 -0.35 -3.01 2.25
CA HIS A 43 0.59 -3.56 1.29
C HIS A 43 1.41 -2.42 0.68
N TYR A 44 2.73 -2.56 0.74
CA TYR A 44 3.70 -1.61 0.22
C TYR A 44 4.25 -2.17 -1.10
N PRO A 45 3.83 -1.64 -2.26
CA PRO A 45 4.33 -2.10 -3.55
C PRO A 45 5.82 -1.82 -3.72
N GLU A 46 6.49 -2.60 -4.56
CA GLU A 46 7.90 -2.39 -4.92
C GLU A 46 8.24 -0.94 -5.32
N PRO A 47 7.47 -0.23 -6.18
CA PRO A 47 7.78 1.16 -6.54
C PRO A 47 7.72 2.14 -5.36
N THR A 48 6.98 1.80 -4.30
CA THR A 48 6.94 2.57 -3.05
C THR A 48 8.18 2.31 -2.21
N LEU A 49 8.67 1.07 -2.19
CA LEU A 49 9.93 0.71 -1.52
C LEU A 49 11.15 1.35 -2.21
N GLU A 50 11.14 1.44 -3.55
CA GLU A 50 12.20 2.12 -4.31
C GLU A 50 12.30 3.62 -3.99
N ARG A 51 11.20 4.27 -3.62
CA ARG A 51 11.17 5.70 -3.22
C ARG A 51 11.67 5.95 -1.79
N LEU A 52 11.78 4.90 -0.97
CA LEU A 52 12.20 4.98 0.43
C LEU A 52 13.70 4.64 0.63
N HIS A 53 14.47 4.59 -0.45
CA HIS A 53 15.87 4.14 -0.46
C HIS A 53 16.87 5.28 -0.62
#